data_AF-A0A2D7RE59-F1
#
_entry.id   AF-A0A2D7RE59-F1
#
_cell.length_a   1.000
_cell.length_b   1.000
_cell.length_c   1.000
_cell.angle_alpha   90.00
_cell.angle_beta   90.00
_cell.angle_gamma   90.00
#
_symmetry.space_group_name_H-M   'P 1'
#
loop_
_entity.id
_entity.type
_entity.pdbx_description
1 polymer ?
#
loop_
_entity_poly.entity_id
_entity_poly.type
_entity_poly.pdbx_seq_one_letter_code
_entity_poly.pdbx_strand_id
1 'polypeptide(L)'
;MLKYNFNESNLDIYRNYLKNIDGKDNKDIDLEYMIISDPQFLTCIKNNCVESWKYLKKSMKIPPTLLIDSFISKTNKHIDLIQPTYQRRKKNKIHCYFCPEKLCDNMEDKIKFLEIKCNCNKIYTHIKCGNDFILKNAQCDVCKEYYDVNQYCSSLRSILIM
;
A
#
# COMPACT_ATOMS: atom_id res chain seq x y z
N MET A 1 -12.90 -43.09 2.98
CA MET A 1 -13.12 -41.64 3.03
C MET A 1 -14.62 -41.39 3.18
N LEU A 2 -15.03 -40.90 4.33
CA LEU A 2 -16.42 -40.49 4.58
C LEU A 2 -16.80 -39.44 3.52
N LYS A 3 -17.91 -39.68 2.80
CA LYS A 3 -18.39 -38.82 1.71
C LYS A 3 -19.05 -37.56 2.29
N TYR A 4 -18.25 -36.67 2.87
CA TYR A 4 -18.77 -35.39 3.35
C TYR A 4 -19.03 -34.43 2.20
N ASN A 5 -20.21 -33.82 2.18
CA ASN A 5 -20.55 -32.75 1.27
C ASN A 5 -20.20 -31.41 1.94
N PHE A 6 -19.19 -30.71 1.43
CA PHE A 6 -18.70 -29.46 2.00
C PHE A 6 -19.68 -28.27 1.89
N ASN A 7 -20.86 -28.48 1.29
CA ASN A 7 -21.96 -27.52 1.25
C ASN A 7 -23.01 -27.75 2.35
N GLU A 8 -22.86 -28.79 3.18
CA GLU A 8 -23.76 -29.08 4.31
C GLU A 8 -23.52 -28.13 5.48
N SER A 9 -24.58 -27.92 6.28
CA SER A 9 -24.46 -27.12 7.50
C SER A 9 -23.60 -27.86 8.54
N ASN A 10 -22.94 -27.13 9.45
CA ASN A 10 -22.17 -27.74 10.54
C ASN A 10 -23.01 -28.71 11.39
N LEU A 11 -24.32 -28.47 11.49
CA LEU A 11 -25.26 -29.37 12.17
C LEU A 11 -25.43 -30.71 11.43
N ASP A 12 -25.46 -30.68 10.10
CA ASP A 12 -25.61 -31.89 9.28
C ASP A 12 -24.30 -32.70 9.25
N ILE A 13 -23.16 -32.03 9.24
CA ILE A 13 -21.84 -32.66 9.40
C ILE A 13 -21.73 -33.35 10.77
N TYR A 14 -22.19 -32.69 11.84
CA TYR A 14 -22.24 -33.27 13.19
C TYR A 14 -23.20 -34.46 13.29
N ARG A 15 -24.38 -34.40 12.65
CA ARG A 15 -25.30 -35.53 12.57
C ARG A 15 -24.69 -36.73 11.83
N ASN A 16 -23.92 -36.48 10.77
CA ASN A 16 -23.21 -37.53 10.04
C ASN A 16 -22.08 -38.14 10.89
N TYR A 17 -21.36 -37.33 11.67
CA TYR A 17 -20.39 -37.81 12.67
C TYR A 17 -21.05 -38.73 13.69
N LEU A 18 -22.16 -38.31 14.30
CA LEU A 18 -22.90 -39.12 15.29
C LEU A 18 -23.42 -40.45 14.73
N LYS A 19 -23.77 -40.52 13.44
CA LYS A 19 -24.20 -41.76 12.78
C LYS A 19 -23.06 -42.77 12.57
N ASN A 20 -21.81 -42.31 12.49
CA ASN A 20 -20.65 -43.13 12.19
C ASN A 20 -19.88 -43.59 13.45
N ILE A 21 -20.26 -43.09 14.63
CA ILE A 21 -19.72 -43.54 15.91
C ILE A 21 -20.62 -44.67 16.42
N ASP A 22 -20.29 -45.91 16.04
CA ASP A 22 -20.94 -47.13 16.54
C ASP A 22 -20.55 -47.45 18.00
N GLY A 23 -20.69 -46.47 18.91
CA GLY A 23 -20.47 -46.65 20.36
C GLY A 23 -19.04 -47.06 20.78
N LYS A 24 -18.07 -47.05 19.86
CA LYS A 24 -16.64 -47.27 20.13
C LYS A 24 -15.87 -45.97 19.93
N ASP A 25 -14.90 -45.73 20.80
CA ASP A 25 -13.92 -44.64 20.73
C ASP A 25 -13.12 -44.75 19.43
N ASN A 26 -13.66 -44.18 18.35
CA ASN A 26 -13.01 -44.12 17.05
C ASN A 26 -12.28 -42.78 16.94
N LYS A 27 -11.10 -42.71 17.56
CA LYS A 27 -10.21 -41.54 17.56
C LYS A 27 -9.94 -40.98 16.16
N ASP A 28 -9.95 -41.85 15.14
CA ASP A 28 -9.78 -41.45 13.74
C ASP A 28 -10.98 -40.65 13.20
N ILE A 29 -12.21 -41.01 13.60
CA ILE A 29 -13.43 -40.30 13.20
C ILE A 29 -13.50 -38.94 13.91
N ASP A 30 -13.07 -38.88 15.18
CA ASP A 30 -12.95 -37.63 15.92
C ASP A 30 -11.95 -36.68 15.27
N LEU A 31 -10.80 -37.21 14.86
CA LEU A 31 -9.76 -36.44 14.16
C LEU A 31 -10.28 -35.92 12.81
N GLU A 32 -10.95 -36.76 12.02
CA GLU A 32 -11.56 -36.36 10.76
C GLU A 32 -12.61 -35.25 10.94
N TYR A 33 -13.49 -35.39 11.94
CA TYR A 33 -14.47 -34.36 12.25
C TYR A 33 -13.80 -33.05 12.70
N MET A 34 -12.79 -33.12 13.57
CA MET A 34 -12.03 -31.95 14.01
C MET A 34 -11.43 -31.19 12.82
N ILE A 35 -10.88 -31.90 11.83
CA ILE A 35 -10.29 -31.28 10.63
C ILE A 35 -11.36 -30.64 9.75
N ILE A 36 -12.48 -31.32 9.50
CA ILE A 36 -13.55 -30.82 8.61
C ILE A 36 -14.33 -29.67 9.25
N SER A 37 -14.42 -29.66 10.58
CA SER A 37 -15.05 -28.58 11.34
C SER A 37 -14.22 -27.29 11.39
N ASP A 38 -12.94 -27.33 10.99
CA ASP A 38 -12.08 -26.14 10.98
C ASP A 38 -12.46 -25.22 9.80
N PRO A 39 -12.93 -23.98 10.06
CA PRO A 39 -13.28 -23.04 9.01
C PRO A 39 -12.09 -22.66 8.12
N GLN A 40 -10.86 -22.70 8.65
CA GLN A 40 -9.65 -22.43 7.87
C GLN A 40 -9.39 -23.56 6.87
N PHE A 41 -9.65 -24.81 7.26
CA PHE A 41 -9.52 -25.97 6.38
C PHE A 41 -10.51 -25.90 5.21
N LEU A 42 -11.78 -25.57 5.49
CA LEU A 42 -12.79 -25.37 4.45
C LEU A 42 -12.44 -24.22 3.50
N THR A 43 -11.89 -23.13 4.03
CA THR A 43 -11.44 -21.99 3.23
C THR A 43 -10.27 -22.36 2.32
N CYS A 44 -9.32 -23.18 2.80
CA CYS A 44 -8.21 -23.67 1.99
C CYS A 44 -8.67 -24.61 0.88
N ILE A 45 -9.66 -25.48 1.14
CA ILE A 45 -10.30 -26.30 0.10
C ILE A 45 -10.89 -25.42 -1.01
N LYS A 46 -11.60 -24.34 -0.66
CA LYS A 46 -12.23 -23.44 -1.63
C LYS A 46 -11.21 -22.65 -2.45
N ASN A 47 -10.18 -22.11 -1.81
CA ASN A 47 -9.16 -21.31 -2.48
C ASN A 47 -8.20 -22.15 -3.33
N ASN A 48 -7.90 -23.36 -2.84
CA ASN A 48 -7.04 -24.38 -3.41
C ASN A 48 -5.74 -23.81 -4.00
N CYS A 49 -4.94 -23.14 -3.15
CA CYS A 49 -3.61 -22.65 -3.53
C CYS A 49 -2.54 -23.12 -2.54
N VAL A 50 -1.31 -23.26 -3.03
CA VAL A 50 -0.19 -23.80 -2.26
C VAL A 50 0.08 -23.00 -0.99
N GLU A 51 0.01 -21.67 -1.06
CA GLU A 51 0.22 -20.78 0.09
C GLU A 51 -0.86 -20.94 1.15
N SER A 52 -2.13 -21.15 0.76
CA SER A 52 -3.22 -21.39 1.72
C SER A 52 -3.00 -22.69 2.49
N TRP A 53 -2.61 -23.76 1.82
CA TRP A 53 -2.30 -25.04 2.45
C TRP A 53 -1.07 -24.97 3.36
N LYS A 54 -0.02 -24.25 2.93
CA LYS A 54 1.17 -23.98 3.77
C LYS A 54 0.84 -23.15 5.00
N TYR A 55 -0.06 -22.18 4.88
CA TYR A 55 -0.53 -21.37 6.00
C TYR A 55 -1.34 -22.22 6.99
N LEU A 56 -2.28 -23.02 6.49
CA LEU A 56 -3.10 -23.92 7.29
C LEU A 56 -2.24 -24.90 8.11
N LYS A 57 -1.21 -25.48 7.51
CA LYS A 57 -0.25 -26.35 8.20
C LYS A 57 0.42 -25.67 9.40
N LYS A 58 0.63 -24.35 9.34
CA LYS A 58 1.24 -23.56 10.41
C LYS A 58 0.23 -23.04 11.43
N SER A 59 -1.01 -22.76 11.01
CA SER A 59 -2.04 -22.16 11.87
C SER A 59 -2.76 -23.19 12.73
N MET A 60 -2.90 -24.43 12.26
CA MET A 60 -3.51 -25.51 13.04
C MET A 60 -2.62 -25.94 14.19
N LYS A 61 -3.20 -26.10 15.39
CA LYS A 61 -2.48 -26.59 16.59
C LYS A 61 -1.96 -28.02 16.41
N ILE A 62 -2.72 -28.87 15.73
CA ILE A 62 -2.37 -30.26 15.40
C ILE A 62 -2.70 -30.47 13.91
N PRO A 63 -1.79 -30.11 12.98
CA PRO A 63 -2.08 -30.20 11.55
C PRO A 63 -2.00 -31.66 11.06
N PRO A 64 -2.95 -32.13 10.23
CA PRO A 64 -2.82 -33.40 9.53
C PRO A 64 -1.78 -33.28 8.40
N THR A 65 -0.50 -33.35 8.76
CA THR A 65 0.63 -33.04 7.86
C THR A 65 0.65 -33.87 6.59
N LEU A 66 0.46 -35.19 6.69
CA LEU A 66 0.42 -36.10 5.53
C LEU A 66 -0.68 -35.72 4.54
N LEU A 67 -1.86 -35.37 5.04
CA LEU A 67 -2.99 -34.96 4.22
C LEU A 67 -2.68 -33.61 3.54
N ILE A 68 -2.25 -32.61 4.32
CA ILE A 68 -1.95 -31.28 3.79
C ILE A 68 -0.81 -31.32 2.77
N ASP A 69 0.24 -32.11 3.01
CA ASP A 69 1.37 -32.25 2.08
C ASP A 69 0.93 -32.95 0.77
N SER A 70 -0.05 -33.85 0.83
CA SER A 70 -0.67 -34.43 -0.37
C SER A 70 -1.48 -33.40 -1.17
N PHE A 71 -2.15 -32.45 -0.50
CA PHE A 71 -2.84 -31.35 -1.17
C PHE A 71 -1.85 -30.35 -1.76
N ILE A 72 -0.79 -30.00 -1.04
CA ILE A 72 0.28 -29.13 -1.54
C ILE A 72 0.91 -29.70 -2.81
N SER A 73 1.24 -31.00 -2.83
CA SER A 73 1.87 -31.64 -4.00
C SER A 73 0.95 -31.78 -5.21
N LYS A 74 -0.37 -31.87 -5.00
CA LYS A 74 -1.37 -31.92 -6.09
C LYS A 74 -1.77 -30.54 -6.63
N THR A 75 -1.48 -29.47 -5.88
CA THR A 75 -1.94 -28.12 -6.23
C THR A 75 -0.85 -27.37 -6.99
N ASN A 76 -1.14 -26.96 -8.22
CA ASN A 76 -0.22 -26.16 -9.05
C ASN A 76 -0.52 -24.65 -8.99
N LYS A 77 -1.60 -24.25 -8.31
CA LYS A 77 -2.05 -22.87 -8.21
C LYS A 77 -1.34 -22.15 -7.08
N HIS A 78 -0.67 -21.05 -7.40
CA HIS A 78 -0.04 -20.14 -6.45
C HIS A 78 -0.83 -18.83 -6.34
N ILE A 79 -0.67 -18.11 -5.23
CA ILE A 79 -1.18 -16.75 -5.09
C ILE A 79 -0.27 -15.80 -5.85
N ASP A 80 -0.82 -15.09 -6.84
CA ASP A 80 -0.12 -14.00 -7.51
C ASP A 80 -0.16 -12.73 -6.65
N LEU A 81 1.01 -12.30 -6.19
CA LEU A 81 1.16 -11.01 -5.51
C LEU A 81 1.23 -9.90 -6.55
N ILE A 82 0.18 -9.09 -6.65
CA ILE A 82 0.19 -7.91 -7.50
C ILE A 82 1.18 -6.91 -6.91
N GLN A 83 2.20 -6.53 -7.69
CA GLN A 83 3.11 -5.47 -7.26
C GLN A 83 2.35 -4.15 -7.16
N PRO A 84 2.45 -3.42 -6.02
CA PRO A 84 1.83 -2.12 -5.90
C PRO A 84 2.48 -1.15 -6.88
N THR A 85 1.69 -0.62 -7.83
CA THR A 85 2.14 0.41 -8.75
C THR A 85 1.89 1.78 -8.14
N TYR A 86 2.97 2.46 -7.75
CA TYR A 86 2.90 3.84 -7.28
C TYR A 86 2.94 4.77 -8.49
N GLN A 87 1.83 5.47 -8.76
CA GLN A 87 1.83 6.51 -9.78
C GLN A 87 2.71 7.67 -9.32
N ARG A 88 3.84 7.90 -10.02
CA ARG A 88 4.68 9.07 -9.79
C ARG A 88 3.87 10.31 -10.15
N ARG A 89 3.49 11.12 -9.15
CA ARG A 89 2.78 12.38 -9.38
C ARG A 89 3.60 13.23 -10.35
N LYS A 90 3.01 13.63 -11.48
CA LYS A 90 3.62 14.63 -12.38
C LYS A 90 3.78 15.91 -11.57
N LYS A 91 5.03 16.30 -11.29
CA LYS A 91 5.31 17.57 -10.60
C LYS A 91 5.08 18.70 -11.61
N ASN A 92 4.23 19.66 -11.25
CA ASN A 92 4.07 20.87 -12.07
C ASN A 92 5.41 21.60 -12.15
N LYS A 93 5.78 22.01 -13.36
CA LYS A 93 6.99 22.83 -13.56
C LYS A 93 6.74 24.18 -12.90
N ILE A 94 7.70 24.62 -12.09
CA ILE A 94 7.60 25.91 -11.42
C ILE A 94 8.11 26.97 -12.39
N HIS A 95 7.27 27.97 -12.63
CA HIS A 95 7.57 29.11 -13.50
C HIS A 95 7.94 30.31 -12.66
N CYS A 96 8.80 31.16 -13.22
CA CYS A 96 9.03 32.48 -12.65
C CYS A 96 7.73 33.28 -12.68
N TYR A 97 7.48 34.10 -11.67
CA TYR A 97 6.28 34.92 -11.64
C TYR A 97 6.28 36.06 -12.68
N PHE A 98 7.47 36.59 -13.01
CA PHE A 98 7.62 37.75 -13.89
C PHE A 98 7.93 37.41 -15.35
N CYS A 99 8.32 36.17 -15.66
CA CYS A 99 8.64 35.76 -17.03
C CYS A 99 8.02 34.38 -17.34
N PRO A 100 7.75 34.08 -18.62
CA PRO A 100 7.18 32.78 -19.01
C PRO A 100 8.19 31.62 -18.88
N GLU A 101 9.46 31.92 -18.62
CA GLU A 101 10.50 30.92 -18.49
C GLU A 101 10.32 30.08 -17.21
N LYS A 102 10.70 28.81 -17.31
CA LYS A 102 10.68 27.89 -16.18
C LYS A 102 11.80 28.26 -15.21
N LEU A 103 11.50 28.23 -13.92
CA LEU A 103 12.52 28.31 -12.87
C LEU A 103 13.37 27.04 -12.86
N CYS A 104 12.72 25.88 -13.00
CA CYS A 104 13.40 24.60 -13.09
C CYS A 104 12.60 23.59 -13.90
N ASP A 105 13.29 22.68 -14.58
CA ASP A 105 12.65 21.52 -15.21
C ASP A 105 12.28 20.43 -14.21
N ASN A 106 13.10 20.20 -13.17
CA ASN A 106 12.79 19.30 -12.05
C ASN A 106 12.95 19.96 -10.69
N MET A 107 11.99 19.71 -9.79
CA MET A 107 12.00 20.23 -8.41
C MET A 107 13.21 19.82 -7.57
N GLU A 108 13.93 18.79 -7.99
CA GLU A 108 15.08 18.21 -7.25
C GLU A 108 16.41 18.82 -7.66
N ASP A 109 16.46 19.52 -8.80
CA ASP A 109 17.69 20.12 -9.28
C ASP A 109 18.04 21.36 -8.44
N LYS A 110 19.33 21.50 -8.12
CA LYS A 110 19.84 22.68 -7.41
C LYS A 110 19.88 23.85 -8.38
N ILE A 111 19.08 24.88 -8.11
CA ILE A 111 19.02 26.09 -8.91
C ILE A 111 19.26 27.32 -8.06
N LYS A 112 19.75 28.38 -8.71
CA LYS A 112 19.86 29.70 -8.09
C LYS A 112 18.60 30.49 -8.37
N PHE A 113 17.88 30.87 -7.32
CA PHE A 113 16.64 31.63 -7.45
C PHE A 113 16.50 32.66 -6.33
N LEU A 114 15.56 33.59 -6.52
CA LEU A 114 15.24 34.65 -5.59
C LEU A 114 13.83 34.41 -5.02
N GLU A 115 13.70 34.52 -3.70
CA GLU A 115 12.41 34.62 -3.01
C GLU A 115 12.21 36.09 -2.61
N ILE A 116 11.08 36.66 -3.04
CA ILE A 116 10.63 37.98 -2.63
C ILE A 116 9.41 37.77 -1.73
N LYS A 117 9.49 38.26 -0.49
CA LYS A 117 8.45 38.10 0.53
C LYS A 117 7.98 39.48 1.00
N CYS A 118 6.68 39.74 0.88
CA CYS A 118 5.96 40.73 1.71
C CYS A 118 4.96 39.96 2.57
N ASN A 119 4.42 40.60 3.60
CA ASN A 119 3.34 40.06 4.41
C ASN A 119 2.10 39.63 3.59
N CYS A 120 1.89 40.18 2.40
CA CYS A 120 0.80 39.79 1.50
C CYS A 120 1.06 38.49 0.73
N ASN A 121 2.26 38.31 0.16
CA ASN A 121 2.56 37.22 -0.77
C ASN A 121 4.04 36.86 -0.77
N LYS A 122 4.32 35.59 -1.08
CA LYS A 122 5.64 35.07 -1.38
C LYS A 122 5.75 34.75 -2.86
N ILE A 123 6.80 35.24 -3.50
CA ILE A 123 7.00 35.13 -4.94
C ILE A 123 8.39 34.53 -5.20
N TYR A 124 8.47 33.60 -6.14
CA TYR A 124 9.73 32.97 -6.56
C TYR A 124 10.07 33.37 -7.99
N THR A 125 11.31 33.82 -8.20
CA THR A 125 11.75 34.38 -9.49
C THR A 125 13.18 34.02 -9.81
N HIS A 126 13.58 34.16 -11.08
CA HIS A 126 15.00 34.19 -11.41
C HIS A 126 15.65 35.42 -10.75
N ILE A 127 16.94 35.33 -10.45
CA ILE A 127 17.69 36.41 -9.79
C ILE A 127 17.62 37.70 -10.60
N LYS A 128 17.75 37.63 -11.93
CA LYS A 128 17.68 38.79 -12.82
C LYS A 128 16.31 39.47 -12.75
N CYS A 129 15.25 38.70 -12.97
CA CYS A 129 13.88 39.22 -12.97
C CYS A 129 13.48 39.80 -11.61
N GLY A 130 13.89 39.16 -10.51
CA GLY A 130 13.59 39.66 -9.17
C GLY A 130 14.32 40.96 -8.85
N ASN A 131 15.61 41.05 -9.19
CA ASN A 131 16.38 42.28 -9.00
C ASN A 131 15.83 43.44 -9.84
N ASP A 132 15.46 43.19 -11.09
CA ASP A 132 14.84 44.20 -11.96
C ASP A 132 13.51 44.73 -11.40
N PHE A 133 12.74 43.85 -10.74
CA PHE A 133 11.50 44.23 -10.07
C PHE A 133 11.76 45.10 -8.83
N ILE A 134 12.68 44.67 -7.95
CA ILE A 134 13.01 45.40 -6.71
C ILE A 134 13.58 46.79 -7.02
N LEU A 135 14.39 46.91 -8.08
CA LEU A 135 14.92 48.21 -8.53
C LEU A 135 13.82 49.18 -8.99
N LYS A 136 12.72 48.66 -9.55
CA LYS A 136 11.58 49.48 -9.98
C LYS A 136 10.62 49.76 -8.83
N ASN A 137 10.38 48.78 -7.97
CA ASN A 137 9.41 48.82 -6.89
C ASN A 137 10.07 48.41 -5.57
N ALA A 138 10.49 49.40 -4.78
CA ALA A 138 11.16 49.16 -3.50
C ALA A 138 10.20 48.68 -2.40
N GLN A 139 8.90 48.95 -2.53
CA GLN A 139 7.87 48.65 -1.54
C GLN A 139 6.66 47.99 -2.19
N CYS A 140 5.89 47.27 -1.40
CA CYS A 140 4.66 46.67 -1.87
C CYS A 140 3.53 47.70 -1.98
N ASP A 141 2.81 47.69 -3.09
CA ASP A 141 1.66 48.60 -3.30
C ASP A 141 0.52 48.38 -2.29
N VAL A 142 0.39 47.16 -1.77
CA VAL A 142 -0.66 46.77 -0.82
C VAL A 142 -0.21 47.00 0.62
N CYS A 143 0.90 46.37 1.03
CA CYS A 143 1.39 46.43 2.42
C CYS A 143 2.16 47.73 2.72
N LYS A 144 2.65 48.46 1.70
CA LYS A 144 3.57 49.60 1.79
C LYS A 144 4.87 49.34 2.56
N GLU A 145 5.12 48.09 2.92
CA GLU A 145 6.35 47.63 3.55
C GLU A 145 7.39 47.27 2.48
N TYR A 146 8.65 47.31 2.88
CA TYR A 146 9.76 46.84 2.05
C TYR A 146 9.68 45.32 1.88
N TYR A 147 10.13 44.85 0.73
CA TYR A 147 10.22 43.42 0.46
C TYR A 147 11.44 42.81 1.14
N ASP A 148 11.24 41.67 1.80
CA ASP A 148 12.33 40.79 2.22
C ASP A 148 12.80 39.97 1.01
N VAL A 149 14.10 40.02 0.74
CA VAL A 149 14.69 39.39 -0.44
C VAL A 149 15.70 38.34 -0.01
N ASN A 150 15.40 37.08 -0.27
CA ASN A 150 16.27 35.96 0.05
C ASN A 150 16.78 35.31 -1.23
N GLN A 151 18.10 35.18 -1.36
CA GLN A 151 18.71 34.47 -2.47
C GLN A 151 19.07 33.06 -2.05
N TYR A 152 18.58 32.07 -2.80
CA TYR A 152 18.87 30.66 -2.55
C TYR A 152 19.67 30.01 -3.68
N CYS A 153 20.46 29.02 -3.31
CA CYS A 153 21.15 28.11 -4.21
C CYS A 153 20.90 26.67 -3.75
N SER A 154 19.68 26.19 -3.94
CA SER A 154 19.20 24.91 -3.42
C SER A 154 18.11 24.35 -4.33
N SER A 155 17.58 23.17 -3.99
CA SER A 155 16.47 22.61 -4.75
C SER A 155 15.16 23.24 -4.30
N LEU A 156 14.25 23.53 -5.24
CA LEU A 156 12.92 24.06 -4.93
C LEU A 156 12.16 23.14 -3.97
N ARG A 157 12.40 21.82 -4.05
CA ARG A 157 11.86 20.83 -3.13
C ARG A 157 12.21 21.10 -1.66
N SER A 158 13.45 21.52 -1.37
CA SER A 158 13.85 21.79 0.02
C SER A 158 13.19 23.03 0.62
N ILE A 159 12.72 23.95 -0.22
CA ILE A 159 12.18 25.25 0.21
C ILE A 159 10.65 25.25 0.20
N LEU A 160 10.02 24.59 -0.78
CA LEU A 160 8.56 24.56 -0.94
C LEU A 160 7.85 23.48 -0.10
N ILE A 161 8.59 22.53 0.47
CA ILE A 161 8.04 21.46 1.34
C ILE A 161 8.20 21.83 2.83
N MET A 162 8.84 22.96 3.15
CA MET A 162 8.76 23.57 4.48
C MET A 162 7.54 24.49 4.56
#